data_AF-A0A2N1N278-F1
#
_entry.id   AF-A0A2N1N278-F1
#
_cell.length_a   1.000
_cell.length_b   1.000
_cell.length_c   1.000
_cell.angle_alpha   90.00
_cell.angle_beta   90.00
_cell.angle_gamma   90.00
#
_symmetry.space_group_name_H-M   'P 1'
#
loop_
_entity.id
_entity.type
_entity.pdbx_description
1 polymer ?
#
loop_
_entity_poly.entity_id
_entity_poly.type
_entity_poly.pdbx_seq_one_letter_code
_entity_poly.pdbx_strand_id
1 'polypeptide(L)'
;MLDKRLLLLGYSRKMAGLIYLILSDAKSSLEKNKLQGFLNTRDFLLLCKFVIRQELHNEINSFSRQWIYGSGCPIFKIACKFSRKNLLVEFDIEQRNTNSVLSNNSTKFILNPAYFTGKLEVSVKEPDGYEYINTLDIHKPQQIETINYHTKYKRSKVIIKPRMVRKEGINDNEEVAYMRDIIAEYMEEDLPEFFGLDPENNVENEWMIYEWADDPAARNASEQWEYIRIDPEFSWLAKFEFSLAPYMWANLLEESIDVIDHYKAIQALSKYNSKAASTTLMRTVNDFRYFYDIRIEASKALSNFGLDDVNTFHYQTILIAGKNIIYKRQ
;
A
#
# COMPACT_ATOMS: atom_id res chain seq x y z
N MET A 1 -0.30 14.31 7.79
CA MET A 1 -1.77 14.39 7.60
C MET A 1 -2.24 15.73 7.06
N LEU A 2 -2.20 16.84 7.83
CA LEU A 2 -2.67 18.15 7.34
C LEU A 2 -1.95 18.57 6.05
N ASP A 3 -0.63 18.37 5.98
CA ASP A 3 0.19 18.62 4.80
C ASP A 3 -0.34 17.94 3.52
N LYS A 4 -0.67 16.65 3.59
CA LYS A 4 -1.24 15.88 2.47
C LYS A 4 -2.66 16.34 2.13
N ARG A 5 -3.47 16.64 3.15
CA ARG A 5 -4.80 17.22 2.94
C ARG A 5 -4.74 18.57 2.24
N LEU A 6 -3.76 19.42 2.52
CA LEU A 6 -3.56 20.69 1.81
C LEU A 6 -3.34 20.47 0.31
N LEU A 7 -2.57 19.44 -0.07
CA LEU A 7 -2.39 19.05 -1.46
C LEU A 7 -3.72 18.67 -2.12
N LEU A 8 -4.52 17.85 -1.45
CA LEU A 8 -5.87 17.41 -1.90
C LEU A 8 -6.91 18.54 -1.96
N LEU A 9 -6.67 19.64 -1.22
CA LEU A 9 -7.45 20.87 -1.24
C LEU A 9 -6.93 21.87 -2.29
N GLY A 10 -5.92 21.50 -3.08
CA GLY A 10 -5.40 22.29 -4.19
C GLY A 10 -4.26 23.25 -3.83
N TYR A 11 -3.64 23.11 -2.65
CA TYR A 11 -2.48 23.90 -2.26
C TYR A 11 -1.17 23.12 -2.48
N SER A 12 -0.51 23.37 -3.61
CA SER A 12 0.69 22.65 -4.05
C SER A 12 1.93 22.90 -3.17
N ARG A 13 2.04 24.08 -2.56
CA ARG A 13 3.22 24.45 -1.75
C ARG A 13 3.24 23.80 -0.36
N LYS A 14 2.17 23.10 0.03
CA LYS A 14 2.15 22.27 1.26
C LYS A 14 2.55 23.07 2.51
N MET A 15 2.98 22.42 3.58
CA MET A 15 3.44 23.07 4.80
C MET A 15 4.64 23.99 4.58
N ALA A 16 5.52 23.68 3.62
CA ALA A 16 6.67 24.51 3.30
C ALA A 16 6.25 25.94 2.89
N GLY A 17 5.20 26.06 2.08
CA GLY A 17 4.64 27.36 1.69
C GLY A 17 4.03 28.15 2.85
N LEU A 18 3.35 27.46 3.78
CA LEU A 18 2.80 28.09 4.98
C LEU A 18 3.92 28.59 5.90
N ILE A 19 4.94 27.78 6.13
CA ILE A 19 6.11 28.17 6.93
C ILE A 19 6.80 29.38 6.31
N TYR A 20 6.95 29.42 4.99
CA TYR A 20 7.51 30.58 4.30
C TYR A 20 6.69 31.86 4.54
N LEU A 21 5.35 31.78 4.48
CA LEU A 21 4.48 32.92 4.77
C LEU A 21 4.64 33.41 6.22
N ILE A 22 4.70 32.48 7.18
CA ILE A 22 4.92 32.79 8.60
C ILE A 22 6.26 33.52 8.79
N LEU A 23 7.33 33.01 8.18
CA LEU A 23 8.65 33.61 8.28
C LEU A 23 8.72 34.98 7.60
N SER A 24 8.06 35.14 6.45
CA SER A 24 7.99 36.43 5.75
C SER A 24 7.25 37.48 6.58
N ASP A 25 6.13 37.09 7.22
CA ASP A 25 5.36 37.99 8.07
C ASP A 25 6.11 38.36 9.35
N ALA A 26 6.80 37.38 9.96
CA ALA A 26 7.67 37.60 11.11
C ALA A 26 8.82 38.57 10.80
N LYS A 27 9.40 38.48 9.60
CA LYS A 27 10.44 39.41 9.12
C LYS A 27 9.88 40.82 8.93
N SER A 28 8.74 40.98 8.26
CA SER A 28 8.11 42.31 8.08
C SER A 28 7.72 42.95 9.41
N SER A 29 7.27 42.15 10.37
CA SER A 29 6.90 42.62 11.71
C SER A 29 8.11 43.14 12.49
N LEU A 30 9.26 42.47 12.37
CA LEU A 30 10.53 42.91 12.94
C LEU A 30 10.99 44.24 12.34
N GLU A 31 10.94 44.39 11.01
CA GLU A 31 11.29 45.64 10.31
C GLU A 31 10.41 46.82 10.75
N LYS A 32 9.17 46.55 11.17
CA LYS A 32 8.21 47.55 11.65
C LYS A 32 8.28 47.81 13.17
N ASN A 33 9.28 47.25 13.87
CA ASN A 33 9.42 47.31 15.34
C ASN A 33 8.14 46.90 16.10
N LYS A 34 7.31 46.02 15.52
CA LYS A 34 6.21 45.38 16.25
C LYS A 34 6.76 44.17 16.99
N LEU A 35 6.43 44.03 18.28
CA LEU A 35 6.72 42.81 19.04
C LEU A 35 6.21 41.60 18.25
N GLN A 36 7.07 40.60 18.03
CA GLN A 36 6.65 39.35 17.40
C GLN A 36 5.56 38.72 18.25
N GLY A 37 4.37 38.59 17.67
CA GLY A 37 3.30 37.79 18.26
C GLY A 37 3.74 36.33 18.28
N PHE A 38 3.47 35.64 19.38
CA PHE A 38 3.61 34.19 19.44
C PHE A 38 2.68 33.55 18.43
N LEU A 39 3.18 32.60 17.62
CA LEU A 39 2.33 31.81 16.74
C LEU A 39 1.47 30.87 17.59
N ASN A 40 0.17 31.13 17.63
CA ASN A 40 -0.77 30.24 18.30
C ASN A 40 -1.44 29.28 17.29
N THR A 41 -2.00 28.17 17.78
CA THR A 41 -2.66 27.18 16.91
C THR A 41 -3.83 27.77 16.11
N ARG A 42 -4.56 28.74 16.67
CA ARG A 42 -5.70 29.37 15.99
C ARG A 42 -5.22 30.24 14.81
N ASP A 43 -4.18 31.04 15.01
CA ASP A 43 -3.56 31.90 14.00
C ASP A 43 -2.98 31.05 12.87
N PHE A 44 -2.33 29.93 13.23
CA PHE A 44 -1.86 28.96 12.24
C PHE A 44 -3.00 28.36 11.40
N LEU A 45 -4.11 27.96 12.04
CA LEU A 45 -5.28 27.44 11.32
C LEU A 45 -5.98 28.51 10.47
N LEU A 46 -5.97 29.78 10.90
CA LEU A 46 -6.47 30.90 10.11
C LEU A 46 -5.58 31.15 8.88
N LEU A 47 -4.27 31.05 9.03
CA LEU A 47 -3.35 31.12 7.89
C LEU A 47 -3.58 29.97 6.91
N CYS A 48 -3.79 28.75 7.41
CA CYS A 48 -4.15 27.62 6.56
C CYS A 48 -5.41 27.90 5.75
N LYS A 49 -6.43 28.54 6.35
CA LYS A 49 -7.65 28.92 5.62
C LYS A 49 -7.37 30.01 4.60
N PHE A 50 -6.59 31.02 4.95
CA PHE A 50 -6.26 32.14 4.06
C PHE A 50 -5.66 31.69 2.74
N VAL A 51 -4.85 30.63 2.77
CA VAL A 51 -4.14 30.10 1.61
C VAL A 51 -5.01 29.21 0.71
N ILE A 52 -6.14 28.71 1.22
CA ILE A 52 -7.05 27.82 0.50
C ILE A 52 -8.27 28.60 0.00
N ARG A 53 -8.89 28.11 -1.08
CA ARG A 53 -10.17 28.63 -1.60
C ARG A 53 -11.22 28.71 -0.49
N GLN A 54 -12.01 29.79 -0.50
CA GLN A 54 -13.00 30.09 0.54
C GLN A 54 -14.02 28.97 0.75
N GLU A 55 -14.44 28.29 -0.33
CA GLU A 55 -15.39 27.17 -0.30
C GLU A 55 -14.91 25.99 0.56
N LEU A 56 -13.59 25.82 0.70
CA LEU A 56 -12.96 24.72 1.42
C LEU A 56 -12.55 25.09 2.84
N HIS A 57 -12.88 26.29 3.32
CA HIS A 57 -12.56 26.71 4.70
C HIS A 57 -13.23 25.82 5.74
N ASN A 58 -14.38 25.23 5.39
CA ASN A 58 -15.08 24.28 6.23
C ASN A 58 -14.31 22.97 6.43
N GLU A 59 -13.51 22.53 5.47
CA GLU A 59 -12.66 21.33 5.60
C GLU A 59 -11.60 21.51 6.69
N ILE A 60 -10.99 22.70 6.79
CA ILE A 60 -10.03 23.00 7.86
C ILE A 60 -10.73 23.08 9.23
N ASN A 61 -11.95 23.64 9.28
CA ASN A 61 -12.74 23.66 10.50
C ASN A 61 -13.05 22.24 10.97
N SER A 62 -13.57 21.39 10.08
CA SER A 62 -13.84 19.98 10.35
C SER A 62 -12.58 19.24 10.76
N PHE A 63 -11.46 19.45 10.05
CA PHE A 63 -10.18 18.87 10.39
C PHE A 63 -9.73 19.25 11.80
N SER A 64 -9.77 20.54 12.15
CA SER A 64 -9.35 21.00 13.48
C SER A 64 -10.22 20.42 14.59
N ARG A 65 -11.54 20.33 14.38
CA ARG A 65 -12.47 19.74 15.35
C ARG A 65 -12.29 18.24 15.50
N GLN A 66 -11.97 17.53 14.42
CA GLN A 66 -11.84 16.08 14.42
C GLN A 66 -10.46 15.61 14.92
N TRP A 67 -9.38 16.23 14.43
CA TRP A 67 -8.01 15.71 14.59
C TRP A 67 -7.15 16.49 15.59
N ILE A 68 -7.49 17.75 15.88
CA ILE A 68 -6.71 18.58 16.82
C ILE A 68 -7.42 18.68 18.17
N TYR A 69 -8.68 19.08 18.16
CA TYR A 69 -9.47 19.29 19.37
C TYR A 69 -10.37 18.11 19.72
N GLY A 70 -10.57 17.19 18.77
CA GLY A 70 -11.32 15.95 18.94
C GLY A 70 -10.43 14.83 19.45
N SER A 71 -11.07 13.71 19.80
CA SER A 71 -10.35 12.48 20.13
C SER A 71 -10.99 11.28 19.43
N GLY A 72 -10.28 10.15 19.42
CA GLY A 72 -10.71 8.91 18.81
C GLY A 72 -9.96 8.60 17.51
N CYS A 73 -10.11 7.37 17.04
CA CYS A 73 -9.49 6.86 15.84
C CYS A 73 -10.56 6.27 14.92
N PRO A 74 -10.64 6.68 13.64
CA PRO A 74 -11.54 6.07 12.69
C PRO A 74 -11.09 4.64 12.35
N ILE A 75 -12.05 3.74 12.37
CA ILE A 75 -11.93 2.36 11.88
C ILE A 75 -12.80 2.27 10.64
N PHE A 76 -12.19 2.08 9.48
CA PHE A 76 -12.88 1.91 8.22
C PHE A 76 -12.97 0.43 7.88
N LYS A 77 -14.19 -0.07 7.71
CA LYS A 77 -14.44 -1.36 7.10
C LYS A 77 -14.82 -1.13 5.64
N ILE A 78 -14.00 -1.64 4.74
CA ILE A 78 -14.16 -1.40 3.30
C ILE A 78 -14.42 -2.74 2.61
N ALA A 79 -15.46 -2.78 1.78
CA ALA A 79 -15.76 -3.91 0.92
C ALA A 79 -15.84 -3.43 -0.53
N CYS A 80 -15.26 -4.21 -1.45
CA CYS A 80 -15.22 -3.87 -2.87
C CYS A 80 -16.06 -4.85 -3.67
N LYS A 81 -16.82 -4.35 -4.64
CA LYS A 81 -17.61 -5.16 -5.55
C LYS A 81 -17.46 -4.66 -6.98
N PHE A 82 -17.20 -5.59 -7.90
CA PHE A 82 -17.10 -5.28 -9.32
C PHE A 82 -18.43 -5.54 -10.04
N SER A 83 -18.98 -4.52 -10.70
CA SER A 83 -20.12 -4.68 -11.59
C SER A 83 -19.66 -4.80 -13.04
N ARG A 84 -19.55 -6.04 -13.54
CA ARG A 84 -19.18 -6.32 -14.95
C ARG A 84 -20.13 -5.68 -15.97
N LYS A 85 -21.41 -5.51 -15.61
CA LYS A 85 -22.43 -4.94 -16.51
C LYS A 85 -22.20 -3.45 -16.75
N ASN A 86 -21.84 -2.73 -15.68
CA ASN A 86 -21.68 -1.28 -15.72
C ASN A 86 -20.22 -0.85 -15.87
N LEU A 87 -19.27 -1.79 -15.75
CA LEU A 87 -17.84 -1.51 -15.65
C LEU A 87 -17.56 -0.48 -14.54
N LEU A 88 -18.12 -0.75 -13.36
CA LEU A 88 -17.96 0.08 -12.17
C LEU A 88 -17.42 -0.75 -11.01
N VAL A 89 -16.53 -0.15 -10.22
CA VAL A 89 -16.06 -0.67 -8.95
C VAL A 89 -16.80 0.06 -7.84
N GLU A 90 -17.60 -0.67 -7.08
CA GLU A 90 -18.36 -0.16 -5.94
C GLU A 90 -17.54 -0.39 -4.65
N PHE A 91 -17.26 0.68 -3.93
CA PHE A 91 -16.64 0.69 -2.61
C PHE A 91 -17.70 0.96 -1.56
N ASP A 92 -18.04 -0.06 -0.77
CA ASP A 92 -18.89 0.08 0.41
C ASP A 92 -17.99 0.40 1.61
N ILE A 93 -18.11 1.62 2.12
CA ILE A 93 -17.30 2.16 3.20
C ILE A 93 -18.18 2.33 4.42
N GLU A 94 -17.89 1.56 5.47
CA GLU A 94 -18.49 1.71 6.79
C GLU A 94 -17.44 2.25 7.77
N GLN A 95 -17.76 3.34 8.44
CA GLN A 95 -16.88 4.00 9.39
C GLN A 95 -17.40 3.85 10.81
N ARG A 96 -16.49 3.47 11.72
CA ARG A 96 -16.72 3.49 13.17
C ARG A 96 -15.64 4.34 13.84
N ASN A 97 -15.94 4.83 15.05
CA ASN A 97 -14.95 5.53 15.89
C ASN A 97 -14.71 4.70 17.16
N THR A 98 -13.45 4.55 17.58
CA THR A 98 -13.09 3.94 18.88
C THR A 98 -13.84 4.56 20.05
N ASN A 99 -14.16 5.86 19.98
CA ASN A 99 -14.88 6.56 21.04
C ASN A 99 -16.38 6.22 21.12
N SER A 100 -16.96 5.58 20.10
CA SER A 100 -18.38 5.18 20.12
C SER A 100 -18.68 4.21 21.27
N VAL A 101 -17.72 3.36 21.62
CA VAL A 101 -17.83 2.34 22.68
C VAL A 101 -17.89 2.95 24.08
N LEU A 102 -17.21 4.10 24.31
CA LEU A 102 -17.17 4.77 25.61
C LEU A 102 -18.39 5.65 25.89
N SER A 103 -19.24 5.94 24.89
CA SER A 103 -20.37 6.86 25.05
C SER A 103 -21.48 6.35 25.98
N ASN A 104 -21.49 5.06 26.32
CA ASN A 104 -22.42 4.47 27.28
C ASN A 104 -22.10 4.82 28.74
N ASN A 105 -20.87 5.25 29.06
CA ASN A 105 -20.46 5.59 30.43
C ASN A 105 -20.01 7.06 30.54
N SER A 106 -20.99 7.94 30.76
CA SER A 106 -20.91 9.12 31.64
C SER A 106 -19.62 9.95 31.70
N THR A 107 -19.17 10.60 30.62
CA THR A 107 -18.47 11.91 30.70
C THR A 107 -18.58 12.69 29.38
N LYS A 108 -19.53 13.63 29.30
CA LYS A 108 -19.87 14.45 28.11
C LYS A 108 -18.87 15.58 27.78
N PHE A 109 -17.65 15.56 28.32
CA PHE A 109 -16.74 16.72 28.29
C PHE A 109 -15.77 16.76 27.11
N ILE A 110 -15.69 15.72 26.29
CA ILE A 110 -14.89 15.74 25.06
C ILE A 110 -15.85 15.77 23.87
N LEU A 111 -15.72 16.80 23.02
CA LEU A 111 -16.41 16.93 21.74
C LEU A 111 -15.89 15.83 20.80
N ASN A 112 -16.35 14.60 21.01
CA ASN A 112 -15.91 13.46 20.23
C ASN A 112 -16.56 13.55 18.84
N PRO A 113 -15.77 13.58 17.76
CA PRO A 113 -16.32 13.52 16.41
C PRO A 113 -17.09 12.21 16.25
N ALA A 114 -18.37 12.29 15.88
CA ALA A 114 -19.19 11.11 15.62
C ALA A 114 -18.62 10.28 14.45
N TYR A 115 -18.09 10.97 13.44
CA TYR A 115 -17.39 10.41 12.29
C TYR A 115 -16.36 11.44 11.78
N PHE A 116 -15.42 10.96 10.97
CA PHE A 116 -14.35 11.77 10.38
C PHE A 116 -14.59 11.95 8.89
N THR A 117 -14.32 13.16 8.40
CA THR A 117 -14.56 13.52 7.00
C THR A 117 -13.26 13.79 6.25
N GLY A 118 -13.32 13.61 4.93
CA GLY A 118 -12.29 14.02 4.00
C GLY A 118 -12.11 13.04 2.85
N LYS A 119 -11.09 13.34 2.04
CA LYS A 119 -10.74 12.56 0.86
C LYS A 119 -9.83 11.38 1.21
N LEU A 120 -10.16 10.19 0.73
CA LEU A 120 -9.41 8.95 0.84
C LEU A 120 -8.92 8.54 -0.55
N GLU A 121 -7.62 8.30 -0.70
CA GLU A 121 -7.07 7.80 -1.96
C GLU A 121 -7.10 6.28 -1.97
N VAL A 122 -7.59 5.71 -3.07
CA VAL A 122 -7.65 4.27 -3.32
C VAL A 122 -7.04 4.01 -4.68
N SER A 123 -6.23 2.97 -4.75
CA SER A 123 -5.52 2.58 -5.95
C SER A 123 -6.00 1.23 -6.43
N VAL A 124 -6.42 1.13 -7.68
CA VAL A 124 -6.90 -0.12 -8.27
C VAL A 124 -5.97 -0.51 -9.40
N LYS A 125 -5.27 -1.64 -9.26
CA LYS A 125 -4.50 -2.21 -10.35
C LYS A 125 -5.39 -3.12 -11.17
N GLU A 126 -5.71 -2.64 -12.36
CA GLU A 126 -6.51 -3.36 -13.33
C GLU A 126 -5.62 -4.35 -14.13
N PRO A 127 -6.20 -5.38 -14.76
CA PRO A 127 -5.42 -6.38 -15.52
C PRO A 127 -4.74 -5.83 -16.78
N ASP A 128 -4.94 -4.55 -17.12
CA ASP A 128 -4.16 -3.82 -18.14
C ASP A 128 -2.72 -3.50 -17.66
N GLY A 129 -2.41 -3.79 -16.39
CA GLY A 129 -1.10 -3.54 -15.79
C GLY A 129 -0.94 -2.11 -15.23
N TYR A 130 -1.86 -1.20 -15.55
CA TYR A 130 -1.89 0.14 -14.99
C TYR A 130 -2.59 0.19 -13.63
N GLU A 131 -2.01 0.98 -12.74
CA GLU A 131 -2.56 1.28 -11.43
C GLU A 131 -3.28 2.63 -11.47
N TYR A 132 -4.60 2.62 -11.29
CA TYR A 132 -5.44 3.82 -11.31
C TYR A 132 -5.70 4.33 -9.90
N ILE A 133 -5.14 5.51 -9.59
CA ILE A 133 -5.37 6.21 -8.34
C ILE A 133 -6.66 7.02 -8.46
N ASN A 134 -7.59 6.77 -7.54
CA ASN A 134 -8.86 7.45 -7.45
C ASN A 134 -9.04 8.05 -6.05
N THR A 135 -9.70 9.20 -5.97
CA THR A 135 -9.98 9.87 -4.71
C THR A 135 -11.46 9.72 -4.36
N LEU A 136 -11.74 9.03 -3.25
CA LEU A 136 -13.06 8.87 -2.67
C LEU A 136 -13.31 9.95 -1.63
N ASP A 137 -14.50 10.55 -1.62
CA ASP A 137 -14.82 11.63 -0.69
C ASP A 137 -15.75 11.15 0.43
N ILE A 138 -15.23 11.07 1.66
CA ILE A 138 -15.93 10.48 2.81
C ILE A 138 -16.65 11.59 3.58
N HIS A 139 -17.98 11.57 3.52
CA HIS A 139 -18.84 12.54 4.20
C HIS A 139 -19.87 11.92 5.15
N LYS A 140 -20.10 10.60 5.03
CA LYS A 140 -21.13 9.88 5.78
C LYS A 140 -20.52 8.69 6.53
N PRO A 141 -21.14 8.25 7.64
CA PRO A 141 -20.67 7.09 8.40
C PRO A 141 -20.80 5.77 7.60
N GLN A 142 -21.77 5.69 6.70
CA GLN A 142 -21.88 4.62 5.72
C GLN A 142 -22.10 5.26 4.35
N GLN A 143 -21.28 4.86 3.37
CA GLN A 143 -21.29 5.46 2.05
C GLN A 143 -20.87 4.40 1.02
N ILE A 144 -21.57 4.38 -0.10
CA ILE A 144 -21.19 3.58 -1.26
C ILE A 144 -20.69 4.57 -2.31
N GLU A 145 -19.42 4.46 -2.66
CA GLU A 145 -18.78 5.25 -3.71
C GLU A 145 -18.47 4.38 -4.92
N THR A 146 -18.63 4.92 -6.12
CA THR A 146 -18.44 4.17 -7.36
C THR A 146 -17.34 4.78 -8.21
N ILE A 147 -16.40 3.96 -8.64
CA ILE A 147 -15.29 4.34 -9.50
C ILE A 147 -15.46 3.68 -10.88
N ASN A 148 -15.10 4.41 -11.93
CA ASN A 148 -15.10 3.88 -13.30
C ASN A 148 -13.99 2.85 -13.49
N TYR A 149 -14.34 1.71 -14.07
CA TYR A 149 -13.38 0.69 -14.48
C TYR A 149 -12.89 0.99 -15.90
N HIS A 150 -11.58 1.06 -16.09
CA HIS A 150 -10.99 1.58 -17.33
C HIS A 150 -10.80 0.49 -18.39
N THR A 151 -10.57 -0.75 -17.95
CA THR A 151 -10.30 -1.89 -18.82
C THR A 151 -11.58 -2.37 -19.49
N LYS A 152 -11.73 -2.06 -20.79
CA LYS A 152 -12.92 -2.40 -21.58
C LYS A 152 -12.82 -3.72 -22.35
N TYR A 153 -11.63 -4.29 -22.51
CA TYR A 153 -11.40 -5.44 -23.39
C TYR A 153 -10.67 -6.58 -22.69
N LYS A 154 -11.20 -7.80 -22.89
CA LYS A 154 -10.46 -9.05 -22.75
C LYS A 154 -10.47 -9.76 -24.09
N ARG A 155 -9.38 -9.67 -24.85
CA ARG A 155 -8.99 -10.69 -25.82
C ARG A 155 -7.48 -10.70 -26.00
N SER A 156 -6.82 -11.35 -25.08
CA SER A 156 -5.68 -12.19 -25.42
C SER A 156 -5.73 -13.33 -24.43
N LYS A 157 -5.54 -14.56 -24.94
CA LYS A 157 -5.18 -15.68 -24.07
C LYS A 157 -4.01 -15.14 -23.23
N VAL A 158 -4.19 -15.04 -21.92
CA VAL A 158 -3.06 -14.90 -21.02
C VAL A 158 -2.20 -16.11 -21.35
N ILE A 159 -1.16 -15.90 -22.16
CA ILE A 159 -0.02 -16.79 -22.14
C ILE A 159 0.49 -16.56 -20.74
N ILE A 160 0.13 -17.46 -19.83
CA ILE A 160 0.80 -17.60 -18.55
C ILE A 160 2.25 -17.80 -18.97
N LYS A 161 3.04 -16.73 -18.97
CA LYS A 161 4.48 -16.89 -19.09
C LYS A 161 4.82 -17.67 -17.81
N PRO A 162 5.32 -18.91 -17.90
CA PRO A 162 5.85 -19.56 -16.72
C PRO A 162 6.81 -18.56 -16.08
N ARG A 163 6.55 -18.21 -14.82
CA ARG A 163 7.35 -17.21 -14.12
C ARG A 163 8.76 -17.78 -14.06
N MET A 164 9.65 -17.15 -14.83
CA MET A 164 11.04 -17.53 -15.16
C MET A 164 11.19 -18.52 -16.33
N VAL A 165 11.06 -18.00 -17.56
CA VAL A 165 12.01 -18.35 -18.63
C VAL A 165 12.60 -17.03 -19.12
N ARG A 166 13.91 -16.82 -18.91
CA ARG A 166 14.64 -15.72 -19.58
C ARG A 166 14.46 -15.95 -21.08
N LYS A 167 13.66 -15.13 -21.75
CA LYS A 167 13.74 -15.02 -23.20
C LYS A 167 14.79 -13.96 -23.52
N GLU A 168 15.89 -14.41 -24.08
CA GLU A 168 16.84 -13.53 -24.75
C GLU A 168 16.14 -12.78 -25.89
N GLY A 169 16.48 -11.50 -26.03
CA GLY A 169 16.27 -10.74 -27.26
C GLY A 169 14.85 -10.18 -27.46
N ILE A 170 14.48 -9.15 -26.71
CA ILE A 170 13.54 -8.11 -27.20
C ILE A 170 14.05 -6.76 -26.67
N ASN A 171 14.52 -5.93 -27.61
CA ASN A 171 14.77 -4.50 -27.41
C ASN A 171 13.49 -3.85 -26.92
N ASP A 172 13.51 -3.04 -25.85
CA ASP A 172 12.61 -1.90 -25.69
C ASP A 172 13.08 -0.93 -24.57
N ASN A 173 13.18 0.35 -24.97
CA ASN A 173 13.11 1.60 -24.22
C ASN A 173 14.29 2.09 -23.36
N GLU A 174 14.83 3.25 -23.77
CA GLU A 174 16.02 3.95 -23.28
C GLU A 174 15.98 4.36 -21.80
N GLU A 175 14.80 4.43 -21.17
CA GLU A 175 14.68 4.79 -19.74
C GLU A 175 15.04 3.62 -18.79
N VAL A 176 14.87 2.37 -19.24
CA VAL A 176 15.32 1.19 -18.48
C VAL A 176 16.83 0.98 -18.64
N ALA A 177 17.41 1.40 -19.76
CA ALA A 177 18.85 1.37 -20.00
C ALA A 177 19.60 2.30 -19.03
N TYR A 178 19.09 3.51 -18.76
CA TYR A 178 19.75 4.44 -17.85
C TYR A 178 19.79 3.95 -16.39
N MET A 179 18.71 3.29 -15.93
CA MET A 179 18.69 2.61 -14.63
C MET A 179 19.60 1.37 -14.62
N ARG A 180 19.70 0.64 -15.74
CA ARG A 180 20.56 -0.53 -15.88
C ARG A 180 22.04 -0.17 -15.92
N ASP A 181 22.40 0.94 -16.56
CA ASP A 181 23.78 1.41 -16.70
C ASP A 181 24.29 1.99 -15.37
N ILE A 182 23.46 2.71 -14.61
CA ILE A 182 23.80 3.14 -13.23
C ILE A 182 23.99 1.95 -12.28
N ILE A 183 23.20 0.89 -12.44
CA ILE A 183 23.33 -0.35 -11.65
C ILE A 183 24.56 -1.17 -12.10
N ALA A 184 24.89 -1.15 -13.39
CA ALA A 184 26.06 -1.84 -13.93
C ALA A 184 27.37 -1.17 -13.52
N GLU A 185 27.44 0.17 -13.52
CA GLU A 185 28.63 0.92 -13.14
C GLU A 185 28.97 0.82 -11.64
N TYR A 186 28.00 0.47 -10.79
CA TYR A 186 28.19 0.27 -9.34
C TYR A 186 28.42 -1.19 -8.90
N MET A 187 28.33 -2.18 -9.80
CA MET A 187 28.30 -3.62 -9.43
C MET A 187 29.35 -4.47 -10.15
N GLU A 188 30.42 -3.88 -10.67
CA GLU A 188 31.38 -4.61 -11.52
C GLU A 188 32.42 -5.47 -10.77
N GLU A 189 32.53 -5.39 -9.44
CA GLU A 189 33.65 -6.06 -8.75
C GLU A 189 33.34 -7.30 -7.90
N ASP A 190 32.10 -7.70 -7.61
CA ASP A 190 31.86 -8.97 -6.90
C ASP A 190 30.40 -9.46 -7.06
N LEU A 191 30.06 -10.08 -8.20
CA LEU A 191 28.89 -10.96 -8.29
C LEU A 191 29.32 -12.43 -8.19
N PRO A 192 29.16 -13.09 -7.03
CA PRO A 192 29.11 -14.54 -6.98
C PRO A 192 27.90 -14.98 -7.80
N GLU A 193 28.15 -15.84 -8.80
CA GLU A 193 27.20 -16.67 -9.56
C GLU A 193 25.77 -16.60 -8.99
N PHE A 194 25.00 -15.65 -9.53
CA PHE A 194 23.67 -15.30 -9.06
C PHE A 194 22.71 -16.44 -9.41
N PHE A 195 22.43 -17.25 -8.39
CA PHE A 195 21.51 -18.39 -8.38
C PHE A 195 21.91 -19.50 -9.34
N GLY A 196 22.07 -20.72 -8.81
CA GLY A 196 22.28 -21.96 -9.56
C GLY A 196 21.09 -22.34 -10.47
N LEU A 197 20.79 -21.48 -11.43
CA LEU A 197 19.97 -21.74 -12.62
C LEU A 197 20.95 -21.92 -13.77
N ASP A 198 21.65 -23.04 -13.70
CA ASP A 198 22.40 -23.58 -14.82
C ASP A 198 21.37 -24.18 -15.79
N PRO A 199 21.17 -23.62 -16.99
CA PRO A 199 20.10 -24.02 -17.90
C PRO A 199 20.23 -25.45 -18.42
N GLU A 200 21.38 -26.10 -18.20
CA GLU A 200 21.63 -27.49 -18.59
C GLU A 200 21.40 -28.51 -17.46
N ASN A 201 21.27 -28.06 -16.21
CA ASN A 201 20.93 -28.93 -15.08
C ASN A 201 19.43 -28.93 -14.82
N ASN A 202 18.72 -29.77 -15.59
CA ASN A 202 17.33 -30.17 -15.37
C ASN A 202 17.15 -30.90 -14.02
N VAL A 203 17.26 -30.17 -12.91
CA VAL A 203 16.73 -30.60 -11.58
C VAL A 203 15.26 -30.17 -11.50
N GLU A 204 14.47 -30.52 -12.52
CA GLU A 204 13.09 -30.04 -12.70
C GLU A 204 12.08 -30.60 -11.67
N ASN A 205 12.51 -31.36 -10.66
CA ASN A 205 11.59 -32.02 -9.70
C ASN A 205 11.98 -31.92 -8.22
N GLU A 206 12.99 -31.16 -7.82
CA GLU A 206 13.25 -30.97 -6.37
C GLU A 206 12.45 -29.80 -5.77
N TRP A 207 12.01 -28.85 -6.59
CA TRP A 207 11.39 -27.61 -6.13
C TRP A 207 9.90 -27.67 -6.44
N MET A 208 9.11 -28.14 -5.48
CA MET A 208 7.64 -28.27 -5.56
C MET A 208 6.94 -26.89 -5.57
N ILE A 209 7.20 -26.06 -6.57
CA ILE A 209 6.65 -24.70 -6.70
C ILE A 209 5.16 -24.79 -7.02
N TYR A 210 4.32 -24.09 -6.24
CA TYR A 210 2.88 -23.96 -6.50
C TYR A 210 2.54 -22.53 -6.91
N GLU A 211 1.83 -22.36 -8.03
CA GLU A 211 1.43 -21.05 -8.53
C GLU A 211 -0.04 -20.75 -8.25
N TRP A 212 -0.38 -19.46 -8.11
CA TRP A 212 -1.75 -19.02 -7.87
C TRP A 212 -2.68 -19.23 -9.09
N ALA A 213 -2.12 -19.43 -10.28
CA ALA A 213 -2.88 -19.64 -11.52
C ALA A 213 -3.53 -21.02 -11.62
N ASP A 214 -3.12 -21.98 -10.79
CA ASP A 214 -3.60 -23.35 -10.81
C ASP A 214 -5.00 -23.51 -10.20
N ASP A 215 -5.47 -22.52 -9.43
CA ASP A 215 -6.83 -22.51 -8.86
C ASP A 215 -7.83 -21.81 -9.81
N PRO A 216 -8.85 -22.51 -10.35
CA PRO A 216 -9.82 -21.91 -11.26
C PRO A 216 -10.64 -20.78 -10.63
N ALA A 217 -10.82 -20.77 -9.30
CA ALA A 217 -11.50 -19.68 -8.60
C ALA A 217 -10.62 -18.41 -8.55
N ALA A 218 -9.32 -18.58 -8.26
CA ALA A 218 -8.35 -17.50 -8.30
C ALA A 218 -8.21 -16.92 -9.71
N ARG A 219 -8.22 -17.77 -10.75
CA ARG A 219 -8.15 -17.35 -12.15
C ARG A 219 -9.33 -16.46 -12.57
N ASN A 220 -10.56 -16.78 -12.17
CA ASN A 220 -11.73 -15.96 -12.50
C ASN A 220 -11.77 -14.62 -11.73
N ALA A 221 -11.11 -14.55 -10.58
CA ALA A 221 -11.01 -13.36 -9.75
C ALA A 221 -9.85 -12.45 -10.19
N SER A 222 -8.69 -13.01 -10.52
CA SER A 222 -7.51 -12.28 -11.06
C SER A 222 -7.82 -11.56 -12.37
N GLU A 223 -8.83 -12.04 -13.07
CA GLU A 223 -9.36 -11.45 -14.28
C GLU A 223 -10.16 -10.14 -14.07
N GLN A 224 -10.52 -9.79 -12.84
CA GLN A 224 -11.27 -8.57 -12.50
C GLN A 224 -10.38 -7.43 -12.05
N TRP A 225 -9.31 -7.75 -11.31
CA TRP A 225 -8.28 -6.82 -10.85
C TRP A 225 -7.12 -7.65 -10.29
N GLU A 226 -5.93 -7.06 -10.31
CA GLU A 226 -4.72 -7.70 -9.77
C GLU A 226 -4.63 -7.49 -8.27
N TYR A 227 -4.71 -6.23 -7.83
CA TYR A 227 -4.83 -5.85 -6.42
C TYR A 227 -5.48 -4.48 -6.24
N ILE A 228 -5.87 -4.17 -5.01
CA ILE A 228 -6.40 -2.86 -4.61
C ILE A 228 -5.60 -2.39 -3.40
N ARG A 229 -5.15 -1.14 -3.41
CA ARG A 229 -4.50 -0.49 -2.26
C ARG A 229 -5.39 0.59 -1.69
N ILE A 230 -5.42 0.68 -0.37
CA ILE A 230 -6.19 1.70 0.35
C ILE A 230 -5.20 2.58 1.09
N ASP A 231 -5.33 3.89 0.87
CA ASP A 231 -4.50 4.93 1.47
C ASP A 231 -2.99 4.68 1.31
N PRO A 232 -2.48 4.53 0.06
CA PRO A 232 -1.05 4.31 -0.17
C PRO A 232 -0.18 5.43 0.43
N GLU A 233 -0.72 6.65 0.47
CA GLU A 233 -0.06 7.82 1.00
C GLU A 233 -0.27 8.05 2.51
N PHE A 234 -0.95 7.18 3.26
CA PHE A 234 -1.21 7.40 4.70
C PHE A 234 -1.78 8.79 5.00
N SER A 235 -2.69 9.25 4.13
CA SER A 235 -3.39 10.51 4.28
C SER A 235 -4.32 10.49 5.50
N TRP A 236 -4.69 9.29 5.98
CA TRP A 236 -5.50 9.08 7.16
C TRP A 236 -4.73 8.39 8.30
N LEU A 237 -4.92 8.91 9.51
CA LEU A 237 -4.54 8.20 10.72
C LEU A 237 -5.71 7.32 11.15
N ALA A 238 -5.85 6.16 10.50
CA ALA A 238 -6.98 5.27 10.64
C ALA A 238 -6.57 3.80 10.69
N LYS A 239 -7.46 2.95 11.23
CA LYS A 239 -7.38 1.50 11.05
C LYS A 239 -8.25 1.10 9.87
N PHE A 240 -7.66 0.45 8.87
CA PHE A 240 -8.39 -0.09 7.73
C PHE A 240 -8.60 -1.59 7.91
N GLU A 241 -9.86 -2.00 8.00
CA GLU A 241 -10.32 -3.38 7.96
C GLU A 241 -10.77 -3.70 6.53
N PHE A 242 -9.81 -4.14 5.74
CA PHE A 242 -10.00 -4.48 4.34
C PHE A 242 -9.46 -5.88 4.09
N SER A 243 -10.25 -6.71 3.40
CA SER A 243 -9.86 -8.08 3.08
C SER A 243 -9.83 -8.25 1.56
N LEU A 244 -8.66 -8.65 1.07
CA LEU A 244 -8.44 -9.06 -0.31
C LEU A 244 -8.34 -10.58 -0.41
N ALA A 245 -8.58 -11.08 -1.62
CA ALA A 245 -8.31 -12.47 -1.94
C ALA A 245 -6.79 -12.76 -1.82
N PRO A 246 -6.40 -13.99 -1.44
CA PRO A 246 -4.98 -14.33 -1.19
C PRO A 246 -4.04 -14.06 -2.38
N TYR A 247 -4.48 -14.33 -3.61
CA TYR A 247 -3.70 -14.06 -4.81
C TYR A 247 -3.41 -12.56 -5.00
N MET A 248 -4.30 -11.67 -4.55
CA MET A 248 -4.11 -10.22 -4.66
C MET A 248 -3.01 -9.76 -3.70
N TRP A 249 -2.93 -10.35 -2.50
CA TRP A 249 -1.84 -10.10 -1.57
C TRP A 249 -0.50 -10.59 -2.12
N ALA A 250 -0.50 -11.74 -2.81
CA ALA A 250 0.70 -12.23 -3.49
C ALA A 250 1.17 -11.30 -4.62
N ASN A 251 0.25 -10.83 -5.47
CA ASN A 251 0.58 -9.86 -6.52
C ASN A 251 1.08 -8.53 -5.94
N LEU A 252 0.42 -8.05 -4.88
CA LEU A 252 0.84 -6.85 -4.17
C LEU A 252 2.28 -7.01 -3.65
N LEU A 253 2.59 -8.15 -3.01
CA LEU A 253 3.92 -8.43 -2.46
C LEU A 253 5.02 -8.42 -3.53
N GLU A 254 4.76 -9.00 -4.70
CA GLU A 254 5.75 -9.12 -5.78
C GLU A 254 5.98 -7.81 -6.56
N GLU A 255 4.95 -6.98 -6.70
CA GLU A 255 5.00 -5.81 -7.60
C GLU A 255 5.08 -4.47 -6.86
N SER A 256 4.65 -4.39 -5.60
CA SER A 256 4.69 -3.12 -4.88
C SER A 256 6.14 -2.72 -4.60
N ILE A 257 6.41 -1.42 -4.65
CA ILE A 257 7.70 -0.84 -4.23
C ILE A 257 7.66 -0.54 -2.72
N ASP A 258 6.47 -0.39 -2.15
CA ASP A 258 6.27 0.06 -0.78
C ASP A 258 6.46 -1.07 0.25
N VAL A 259 7.40 -0.85 1.17
CA VAL A 259 7.73 -1.78 2.27
C VAL A 259 6.50 -2.07 3.16
N ILE A 260 5.61 -1.09 3.32
CA ILE A 260 4.42 -1.24 4.16
C ILE A 260 3.41 -2.19 3.49
N ASP A 261 3.30 -2.15 2.17
CA ASP A 261 2.45 -3.05 1.42
C ASP A 261 2.99 -4.48 1.46
N HIS A 262 4.32 -4.65 1.35
CA HIS A 262 4.97 -5.94 1.57
C HIS A 262 4.64 -6.52 2.95
N TYR A 263 4.78 -5.72 4.00
CA TYR A 263 4.49 -6.14 5.36
C TYR A 263 3.03 -6.55 5.53
N LYS A 264 2.08 -5.73 5.05
CA LYS A 264 0.64 -6.05 5.09
C LYS A 264 0.32 -7.33 4.32
N ALA A 265 0.92 -7.51 3.14
CA ALA A 265 0.73 -8.69 2.32
C ALA A 265 1.24 -9.96 3.01
N ILE A 266 2.43 -9.92 3.63
CA ILE A 266 2.97 -11.05 4.40
C ILE A 266 2.07 -11.38 5.59
N GLN A 267 1.59 -10.38 6.32
CA GLN A 267 0.66 -10.58 7.44
C GLN A 267 -0.69 -11.17 7.01
N ALA A 268 -1.15 -10.83 5.80
CA ALA A 268 -2.38 -11.40 5.25
C ALA A 268 -2.15 -12.83 4.77
N LEU A 269 -1.08 -13.07 4.01
CA LEU A 269 -0.71 -14.38 3.48
C LEU A 269 -0.40 -15.39 4.60
N SER A 270 0.19 -14.96 5.71
CA SER A 270 0.47 -15.84 6.86
C SER A 270 -0.78 -16.44 7.50
N LYS A 271 -1.95 -15.82 7.30
CA LYS A 271 -3.25 -16.32 7.77
C LYS A 271 -3.84 -17.35 6.81
N TYR A 272 -3.38 -17.41 5.56
CA TYR A 272 -3.86 -18.31 4.53
C TYR A 272 -2.85 -19.45 4.33
N ASN A 273 -3.09 -20.60 4.98
CA ASN A 273 -2.22 -21.78 4.85
C ASN A 273 -2.41 -22.48 3.48
N SER A 274 -1.85 -21.87 2.43
CA SER A 274 -1.84 -22.39 1.06
C SER A 274 -0.41 -22.65 0.58
N LYS A 275 -0.24 -23.71 -0.23
CA LYS A 275 1.06 -24.04 -0.84
C LYS A 275 1.59 -22.93 -1.74
N ALA A 276 0.70 -22.24 -2.46
CA ALA A 276 1.07 -21.09 -3.28
C ALA A 276 1.56 -19.91 -2.41
N ALA A 277 0.93 -19.68 -1.25
CA ALA A 277 1.37 -18.67 -0.30
C ALA A 277 2.77 -18.98 0.26
N SER A 278 3.03 -20.25 0.64
CA SER A 278 4.36 -20.66 1.11
C SER A 278 5.45 -20.46 0.04
N THR A 279 5.12 -20.72 -1.24
CA THR A 279 6.02 -20.50 -2.38
C THR A 279 6.35 -19.01 -2.54
N THR A 280 5.33 -18.14 -2.47
CA THR A 280 5.55 -16.68 -2.55
C THR A 280 6.38 -16.17 -1.37
N LEU A 281 6.12 -16.63 -0.15
CA LEU A 281 6.91 -16.25 1.02
C LEU A 281 8.35 -16.75 0.89
N MET A 282 8.57 -17.98 0.44
CA MET A 282 9.92 -18.51 0.17
C MET A 282 10.69 -17.64 -0.82
N ARG A 283 10.05 -17.21 -1.91
CA ARG A 283 10.65 -16.31 -2.90
C ARG A 283 11.04 -14.98 -2.24
N THR A 284 10.18 -14.40 -1.41
CA THR A 284 10.49 -13.15 -0.71
C THR A 284 11.64 -13.25 0.29
N VAL A 285 11.77 -14.38 1.01
CA VAL A 285 12.90 -14.58 1.93
C VAL A 285 14.24 -14.65 1.19
N ASN A 286 14.23 -15.21 -0.03
CA ASN A 286 15.45 -15.39 -0.82
C ASN A 286 15.80 -14.19 -1.71
N ASP A 287 14.89 -13.24 -1.91
CA ASP A 287 15.13 -12.09 -2.76
C ASP A 287 15.73 -10.91 -1.96
N PHE A 288 16.98 -10.58 -2.28
CA PHE A 288 17.76 -9.54 -1.61
C PHE A 288 17.25 -8.12 -1.87
N ARG A 289 16.37 -7.93 -2.87
CA ARG A 289 15.76 -6.64 -3.20
C ARG A 289 14.77 -6.18 -2.13
N TYR A 290 14.15 -7.11 -1.41
CA TYR A 290 13.28 -6.76 -0.28
C TYR A 290 14.09 -6.20 0.88
N PHE A 291 13.46 -5.33 1.67
CA PHE A 291 14.06 -4.85 2.91
C PHE A 291 14.30 -6.00 3.90
N TYR A 292 15.37 -5.94 4.70
CA TYR A 292 15.78 -7.07 5.54
C TYR A 292 14.71 -7.48 6.56
N ASP A 293 13.98 -6.53 7.17
CA ASP A 293 12.89 -6.84 8.09
C ASP A 293 11.71 -7.53 7.38
N ILE A 294 11.45 -7.20 6.11
CA ILE A 294 10.43 -7.88 5.31
C ILE A 294 10.80 -9.35 5.11
N ARG A 295 12.06 -9.65 4.85
CA ARG A 295 12.54 -11.04 4.75
C ARG A 295 12.46 -11.79 6.08
N ILE A 296 12.76 -11.12 7.20
CA ILE A 296 12.62 -11.69 8.54
C ILE A 296 11.15 -11.99 8.83
N GLU A 297 10.24 -11.05 8.55
CA GLU A 297 8.80 -11.24 8.72
C GLU A 297 8.25 -12.33 7.81
N ALA A 298 8.68 -12.40 6.55
CA ALA A 298 8.34 -13.50 5.65
C ALA A 298 8.83 -14.85 6.17
N SER A 299 10.02 -14.90 6.76
CA SER A 299 10.58 -16.12 7.37
C SER A 299 9.75 -16.56 8.59
N LYS A 300 9.34 -15.61 9.44
CA LYS A 300 8.43 -15.88 10.57
C LYS A 300 7.08 -16.37 10.06
N ALA A 301 6.51 -15.71 9.06
CA ALA A 301 5.26 -16.14 8.43
C ALA A 301 5.38 -17.56 7.88
N LEU A 302 6.48 -17.88 7.18
CA LEU A 302 6.74 -19.20 6.61
C LEU A 302 6.83 -20.30 7.68
N SER A 303 7.37 -19.98 8.86
CA SER A 303 7.45 -20.94 9.97
C SER A 303 6.08 -21.46 10.43
N ASN A 304 5.01 -20.67 10.25
CA ASN A 304 3.65 -21.09 10.60
C ASN A 304 3.10 -22.18 9.66
N PHE A 305 3.58 -22.27 8.42
CA PHE A 305 3.09 -23.23 7.43
C PHE A 305 3.60 -24.67 7.70
N GLY A 306 4.68 -24.82 8.46
CA GLY A 306 5.32 -26.11 8.74
C GLY A 306 4.66 -26.95 9.84
N LEU A 307 3.55 -26.50 10.44
CA LEU A 307 2.94 -27.13 11.62
C LEU A 307 1.77 -28.07 11.30
N ASP A 308 0.99 -27.79 10.25
CA ASP A 308 -0.29 -28.47 10.02
C ASP A 308 -0.18 -29.75 9.17
N ASP A 309 0.90 -29.87 8.38
CA ASP A 309 1.21 -31.06 7.61
C ASP A 309 2.72 -31.30 7.69
N VAL A 310 3.14 -32.48 8.15
CA VAL A 310 4.50 -33.03 7.96
C VAL A 310 4.69 -33.42 6.48
N ASN A 311 4.21 -32.58 5.57
CA ASN A 311 4.43 -32.71 4.15
C ASN A 311 5.83 -32.17 3.86
N THR A 312 6.65 -33.01 3.24
CA THR A 312 8.05 -32.76 2.86
C THR A 312 8.28 -31.39 2.23
N PHE A 313 7.25 -30.84 1.57
CA PHE A 313 7.29 -29.56 0.89
C PHE A 313 7.62 -28.37 1.80
N HIS A 314 6.78 -28.04 2.79
CA HIS A 314 7.00 -26.85 3.62
C HIS A 314 8.32 -26.94 4.39
N TYR A 315 8.71 -28.16 4.78
CA TYR A 315 10.01 -28.42 5.41
C TYR A 315 11.18 -28.16 4.46
N GLN A 316 11.11 -28.61 3.20
CA GLN A 316 12.10 -28.30 2.17
C GLN A 316 12.20 -26.79 1.92
N THR A 317 11.06 -26.11 1.80
CA THR A 317 10.98 -24.65 1.62
C THR A 317 11.71 -23.89 2.73
N ILE A 318 11.50 -24.30 4.00
CA ILE A 318 12.16 -23.71 5.17
C ILE A 318 13.67 -24.01 5.17
N LEU A 319 14.06 -25.26 4.88
CA LEU A 319 15.48 -25.64 4.82
C LEU A 319 16.26 -24.88 3.75
N ILE A 320 15.65 -24.67 2.58
CA ILE A 320 16.26 -23.93 1.47
C ILE A 320 16.44 -22.46 1.84
N ALA A 321 15.39 -21.84 2.40
CA ALA A 321 15.48 -20.47 2.91
C ALA A 321 16.58 -20.34 3.99
N GLY A 322 16.67 -21.31 4.91
CA GLY A 322 17.68 -21.35 5.97
C GLY A 322 19.11 -21.48 5.44
N LYS A 323 19.36 -22.33 4.44
CA LYS A 323 20.69 -22.48 3.82
C LYS A 323 21.17 -21.16 3.20
N ASN A 324 20.33 -20.46 2.45
CA ASN A 324 20.72 -19.22 1.77
C ASN A 324 21.04 -18.06 2.74
N ILE A 325 20.43 -18.04 3.93
CA ILE A 325 20.72 -17.05 4.97
C ILE A 325 22.08 -17.29 5.63
N ILE A 326 22.48 -18.55 5.79
CA ILE A 326 23.72 -18.93 6.52
C ILE A 326 24.95 -18.85 5.60
N TYR A 327 24.84 -19.29 4.34
CA TYR A 327 25.99 -19.38 3.43
C TYR A 327 26.49 -18.03 2.87
N LYS A 328 25.80 -16.92 3.11
CA LYS A 328 26.21 -15.57 2.65
C LYS A 328 26.67 -14.63 3.78
N ARG A 329 26.90 -15.18 4.98
CA ARG A 329 27.47 -14.44 6.14
C ARG A 329 28.99 -14.68 6.30
N GLN A 330 29.60 -15.44 5.40
CA GLN A 330 31.04 -15.52 5.18
C GLN A 330 31.36 -14.71 3.93
#